data_AF-A0A6B3FP79-F1
#
_entry.id   AF-A0A6B3FP79-F1
#
_cell.length_a   1.000
_cell.length_b   1.000
_cell.length_c   1.000
_cell.angle_alpha   90.00
_cell.angle_beta   90.00
_cell.angle_gamma   90.00
#
_symmetry.space_group_name_H-M   'P 1'
#
loop_
_entity.id
_entity.type
_entity.pdbx_description
1 polymer ?
#
loop_
_entity_poly.entity_id
_entity_poly.type
_entity_poly.pdbx_seq_one_letter_code
_entity_poly.pdbx_strand_id
1 'polypeptide(L)'
;QEELTEHLMRRAASSGMSPDQFAQAVVEGGQVPMLVGEVARGKALAVVVEAAKVVDTNGEVVDLEDDEDAAEATETAEAATEDKADDKAEEKNEA
;
A
#
# COMPACT_ATOMS: atom_id res chain seq x y z
N GLN A 1 -0.75 -7.63 -12.58
CA GLN A 1 -2.12 -7.90 -12.05
C GLN A 1 -2.06 -8.13 -10.55
N GLU A 2 -1.02 -8.80 -10.07
CA GLU A 2 -0.68 -8.91 -8.64
C GLU A 2 -0.62 -7.54 -7.95
N GLU A 3 0.08 -6.54 -8.50
CA GLU A 3 0.23 -5.21 -7.85
C GLU A 3 -1.09 -4.44 -7.67
N LEU A 4 -2.04 -4.62 -8.60
CA LEU A 4 -3.36 -4.00 -8.47
C LEU A 4 -4.15 -4.64 -7.33
N THR A 5 -3.99 -5.94 -7.16
CA THR A 5 -4.65 -6.70 -6.10
C THR A 5 -4.04 -6.35 -4.74
N GLU A 6 -2.71 -6.24 -4.66
CA GLU A 6 -1.99 -5.78 -3.47
C GLU A 6 -2.35 -4.34 -3.10
N HIS A 7 -2.34 -3.42 -4.06
CA HIS A 7 -2.75 -2.03 -3.83
C HIS A 7 -4.19 -1.93 -3.33
N LEU A 8 -5.08 -2.78 -3.88
CA LEU A 8 -6.45 -2.89 -3.44
C LEU A 8 -6.54 -3.41 -1.99
N MET A 9 -5.80 -4.48 -1.64
CA MET A 9 -5.77 -5.02 -0.28
C MET A 9 -5.29 -3.98 0.73
N ARG A 10 -4.18 -3.29 0.43
CA ARG A 10 -3.64 -2.23 1.30
C ARG A 10 -4.64 -1.09 1.50
N ARG A 11 -5.32 -0.67 0.42
CA ARG A 11 -6.30 0.41 0.50
C ARG A 11 -7.58 -0.01 1.23
N ALA A 12 -8.04 -1.24 1.01
CA ALA A 12 -9.17 -1.82 1.75
C ALA A 12 -8.87 -1.88 3.25
N ALA A 13 -7.67 -2.35 3.63
CA ALA A 13 -7.21 -2.39 5.01
C ALA A 13 -7.20 -0.98 5.64
N SER A 14 -6.66 0.03 4.95
CA SER A 14 -6.67 1.42 5.42
C SER A 14 -8.07 2.03 5.54
N SER A 15 -9.04 1.51 4.78
CA SER A 15 -10.43 1.93 4.80
C SER A 15 -11.28 1.15 5.81
N GLY A 16 -10.71 0.15 6.49
CA GLY A 16 -11.45 -0.75 7.39
C GLY A 16 -12.49 -1.64 6.68
N MET A 17 -12.37 -1.82 5.36
CA MET A 17 -13.28 -2.65 4.56
C MET A 17 -12.59 -3.97 4.17
N SER A 18 -13.36 -5.03 3.95
CA SER A 18 -12.79 -6.23 3.32
C SER A 18 -12.40 -5.93 1.87
N PRO A 19 -11.40 -6.63 1.30
CA PRO A 19 -11.00 -6.44 -0.09
C PRO A 19 -12.17 -6.58 -1.08
N ASP A 20 -13.05 -7.56 -0.87
CA ASP A 20 -14.22 -7.78 -1.73
C ASP A 20 -15.22 -6.61 -1.67
N GLN A 21 -15.51 -6.10 -0.47
CA GLN A 21 -16.41 -4.95 -0.29
C GLN A 21 -15.83 -3.68 -0.92
N PHE A 22 -14.54 -3.44 -0.73
CA PHE A 22 -13.86 -2.29 -1.31
C PHE A 22 -13.82 -2.38 -2.85
N ALA A 23 -13.50 -3.56 -3.41
CA ALA A 23 -13.50 -3.79 -4.84
C ALA A 23 -14.88 -3.47 -5.45
N GLN A 24 -15.95 -3.92 -4.80
CA GLN A 24 -17.31 -3.66 -5.25
C GLN A 24 -17.65 -2.16 -5.17
N ALA A 25 -17.31 -1.48 -4.08
CA ALA A 25 -17.52 -0.03 -3.95
C ALA A 25 -16.76 0.78 -5.01
N VAL A 26 -15.54 0.38 -5.36
CA VAL A 26 -14.74 1.02 -6.42
C VAL A 26 -15.36 0.82 -7.80
N VAL A 27 -15.89 -0.37 -8.08
CA VAL A 27 -16.59 -0.67 -9.34
C VAL A 27 -17.89 0.12 -9.44
N GLU A 28 -18.72 0.10 -8.40
CA GLU A 28 -19.98 0.84 -8.32
C GLU A 28 -19.76 2.36 -8.41
N GLY A 29 -18.68 2.85 -7.81
CA GLY A 29 -18.26 4.25 -7.89
C GLY A 29 -17.57 4.63 -9.20
N GLY A 30 -17.35 3.69 -10.12
CA GLY A 30 -16.65 3.93 -11.39
C GLY A 30 -15.19 4.36 -11.22
N GLN A 31 -14.56 4.06 -10.09
CA GLN A 31 -13.21 4.50 -9.73
C GLN A 31 -12.11 3.52 -10.16
N VAL A 32 -12.46 2.42 -10.83
CA VAL A 32 -11.49 1.45 -11.35
C VAL A 32 -10.38 2.11 -12.19
N PRO A 33 -10.66 3.05 -13.12
CA PRO A 33 -9.61 3.71 -13.90
C PRO A 33 -8.64 4.53 -13.02
N MET A 34 -9.14 5.14 -11.95
CA MET A 34 -8.31 5.87 -10.99
C MET A 34 -7.38 4.92 -10.23
N LEU A 35 -7.90 3.79 -9.75
CA LEU A 35 -7.10 2.80 -9.03
C LEU A 35 -5.99 2.23 -9.91
N VAL A 36 -6.28 1.92 -11.18
CA VAL A 36 -5.25 1.49 -12.15
C VAL A 36 -4.22 2.60 -12.40
N GLY A 37 -4.67 3.86 -12.48
CA GLY A 37 -3.80 5.02 -12.62
C GLY A 37 -2.86 5.23 -11.43
N GLU A 38 -3.28 4.88 -10.22
CA GLU A 38 -2.43 4.91 -9.02
C GLU A 38 -1.32 3.86 -9.08
N VAL A 39 -1.63 2.64 -9.50
CA VAL A 39 -0.61 1.60 -9.70
C VAL A 39 0.40 2.03 -10.78
N ALA A 40 -0.09 2.59 -11.88
CA ALA A 40 0.78 3.12 -12.93
C ALA A 40 1.68 4.27 -12.42
N ARG A 41 1.16 5.16 -11.57
CA ARG A 41 1.95 6.20 -10.92
C ARG A 41 3.02 5.62 -9.99
N GLY A 42 2.67 4.63 -9.17
CA GLY A 42 3.63 3.95 -8.29
C GLY A 42 4.79 3.35 -9.08
N LYS A 43 4.50 2.69 -10.19
CA LYS A 43 5.53 2.16 -11.10
C LYS A 43 6.39 3.26 -11.73
N ALA A 44 5.77 4.33 -12.19
CA ALA A 44 6.50 5.46 -12.75
C ALA A 44 7.44 6.08 -11.70
N LEU A 45 7.02 6.19 -10.44
CA LEU A 45 7.86 6.67 -9.35
C LEU A 45 9.03 5.71 -9.07
N ALA A 46 8.80 4.40 -9.06
CA ALA A 46 9.87 3.42 -8.88
C ALA A 46 10.97 3.60 -9.96
N VAL A 47 10.57 3.70 -11.23
CA VAL A 47 11.50 3.94 -12.36
C VAL A 47 12.25 5.27 -12.21
N VAL A 48 11.56 6.32 -11.76
CA VAL A 48 12.19 7.63 -11.55
C VAL A 48 13.20 7.60 -10.41
N VAL A 49 12.90 6.88 -9.32
CA VAL A 49 13.80 6.74 -8.17
C VAL A 49 15.02 5.91 -8.54
N GLU A 50 14.85 4.81 -9.28
CA GLU A 50 15.95 3.99 -9.79
C GLU A 50 16.91 4.80 -10.68
N ALA A 51 16.39 5.73 -11.49
CA ALA A 51 17.22 6.60 -12.33
C ALA A 51 17.80 7.83 -11.60
N ALA A 52 17.39 8.09 -10.35
CA ALA A 52 17.76 9.31 -9.63
C ALA A 52 19.09 9.14 -8.90
N LYS A 53 20.01 10.10 -9.11
CA LYS A 53 21.24 10.17 -8.32
C LYS A 53 20.94 10.74 -6.93
N VAL A 54 21.12 9.92 -5.89
CA VAL A 54 20.99 10.35 -4.50
C VAL A 54 22.36 10.75 -3.94
N VAL A 55 22.42 11.90 -3.28
CA VAL A 55 23.63 12.40 -2.58
C VAL A 55 23.28 12.73 -1.13
N ASP A 56 24.21 12.45 -0.22
CA ASP A 56 24.07 12.79 1.19
C ASP A 56 24.34 14.29 1.45
N THR A 57 24.26 14.71 2.72
CA THR A 57 24.54 16.11 3.10
C THR A 57 26.00 16.53 2.94
N ASN A 58 26.92 15.56 2.84
CA ASN A 58 28.36 15.78 2.66
C ASN A 58 28.76 15.78 1.17
N GLY A 59 27.84 15.43 0.27
CA GLY A 59 28.05 15.35 -1.18
C GLY A 59 28.51 13.98 -1.68
N GLU A 60 28.49 12.96 -0.84
CA GLU A 60 28.80 11.58 -1.20
C GLU A 60 27.60 10.92 -1.88
N VAL A 61 27.85 10.10 -2.91
CA VAL A 61 26.78 9.40 -3.63
C VAL A 61 26.30 8.23 -2.79
N VAL A 62 24.99 8.16 -2.58
CA VAL A 62 24.34 7.02 -1.93
C VAL A 62 23.88 6.07 -3.02
N ASP A 63 24.46 4.87 -3.02
CA ASP A 63 24.04 3.78 -3.90
C ASP A 63 22.84 3.06 -3.28
N LEU A 64 21.82 2.80 -4.09
CA LEU A 64 20.56 2.16 -3.68
C LEU A 64 20.35 0.83 -4.44
N GLU A 65 21.30 0.41 -5.28
CA GLU A 65 21.17 -0.75 -6.17
C GLU A 65 21.44 -2.10 -5.46
N ASP A 66 22.18 -2.09 -4.35
CA ASP A 66 22.67 -3.30 -3.65
C ASP A 66 22.00 -3.57 -2.28
N ASP A 67 21.06 -2.74 -1.83
CA ASP A 67 20.40 -2.96 -0.54
C ASP A 67 19.32 -4.05 -0.66
N GLU A 68 19.71 -5.30 -0.41
CA GLU A 68 18.81 -6.43 -0.15
C GLU A 68 17.78 -6.09 0.97
N ASP A 69 18.17 -5.19 1.89
CA ASP A 69 17.34 -4.63 2.96
C ASP A 69 16.23 -3.65 2.47
N ALA A 70 16.37 -3.05 1.27
CA ALA A 70 15.35 -2.15 0.73
C ALA A 70 14.07 -2.89 0.34
N ALA A 71 14.19 -4.17 -0.05
CA ALA A 71 13.06 -5.06 -0.27
C ALA A 71 12.34 -5.43 1.04
N GLU A 72 13.08 -5.63 2.14
CA GLU A 72 12.50 -5.89 3.47
C GLU A 72 11.88 -4.65 4.10
N ALA A 73 12.37 -3.43 3.81
CA ALA A 73 11.78 -2.18 4.32
C ALA A 73 10.36 -1.94 3.78
N THR A 74 10.05 -2.43 2.57
CA THR A 74 8.68 -2.42 2.04
C THR A 74 7.75 -3.42 2.74
N GLU A 75 8.25 -4.55 3.23
CA GLU A 75 7.46 -5.58 3.93
C GLU A 75 7.32 -5.30 5.44
N THR A 76 8.36 -4.78 6.10
CA THR A 76 8.36 -4.54 7.57
C THR A 76 7.46 -3.39 8.01
N ALA A 77 7.12 -2.47 7.10
CA ALA A 77 6.08 -1.46 7.36
C ALA A 77 4.65 -2.06 7.44
N GLU A 78 4.44 -3.29 6.93
CA GLU A 78 3.12 -3.94 6.86
C GLU A 78 2.80 -4.84 8.08
N ALA A 79 3.80 -5.27 8.86
CA ALA A 79 3.60 -6.19 9.99
C ALA A 79 3.26 -5.51 11.34
N ALA A 80 3.34 -4.19 11.45
CA ALA A 80 3.19 -3.48 12.74
C ALA A 80 1.73 -3.22 13.18
N THR A 81 0.73 -3.65 12.41
CA THR A 81 -0.69 -3.31 12.67
C THR A 81 -1.59 -4.47 13.10
N GLU A 82 -1.09 -5.72 13.17
CA GLU A 82 -1.95 -6.89 13.42
C GLU A 82 -2.26 -7.23 14.89
N ASP A 83 -1.67 -6.59 15.90
CA ASP A 83 -1.83 -7.05 17.29
C ASP A 83 -2.60 -6.09 18.22
N LYS A 84 -3.75 -5.53 17.82
CA LYS A 84 -4.82 -5.06 18.75
C LYS A 84 -6.17 -4.86 18.05
N ALA A 85 -7.05 -5.85 18.08
CA ALA A 85 -8.49 -5.68 18.35
C ALA A 85 -9.24 -7.03 18.22
N ASP A 86 -8.93 -7.98 19.10
CA ASP A 86 -9.92 -8.94 19.58
C ASP A 86 -10.41 -8.43 20.95
N ASP A 87 -11.67 -8.67 21.27
CA ASP A 87 -12.45 -8.18 22.43
C ASP A 87 -13.14 -6.80 22.25
N LYS A 88 -14.43 -6.80 21.85
CA LYS A 88 -15.55 -6.59 22.79
C LYS A 88 -16.95 -6.56 22.13
N ALA A 89 -17.77 -7.52 22.56
CA ALA A 89 -19.22 -7.50 22.82
C ALA A 89 -20.28 -7.43 21.69
N GLU A 90 -20.93 -8.58 21.52
CA GLU A 90 -22.40 -8.70 21.36
C GLU A 90 -23.18 -7.87 22.40
N GLU A 91 -24.24 -7.16 21.99
CA GLU A 91 -25.64 -7.20 22.46
C GLU A 91 -26.40 -5.86 22.26
N LYS A 92 -27.64 -5.98 21.74
CA LYS A 92 -28.80 -5.05 21.83
C LYS A 92 -28.71 -3.66 21.17
N ASN A 93 -29.61 -3.35 20.24
CA ASN A 93 -31.00 -3.00 20.58
C ASN A 93 -31.89 -2.85 19.33
N GLU A 94 -33.13 -3.31 19.46
CA GLU A 94 -34.29 -2.99 18.61
C GLU A 94 -34.58 -1.47 18.58
N ALA A 95 -35.04 -0.98 17.43
CA ALA A 95 -36.12 0.00 17.29
C ALA A 95 -36.63 0.02 15.84
#